data_AF-C7GIC3-F1
#
_entry.id   AF-C7GIC3-F1
#
_cell.length_a   1.000
_cell.length_b   1.000
_cell.length_c   1.000
_cell.angle_alpha   90.00
_cell.angle_beta   90.00
_cell.angle_gamma   90.00
#
_symmetry.space_group_name_H-M   'P 1'
#
loop_
_entity.id
_entity.type
_entity.pdbx_description
1 polymer ?
#
loop_
_entity_poly.entity_id
_entity_poly.type
_entity_poly.pdbx_seq_one_letter_code
_entity_poly.pdbx_strand_id
1 'polypeptide(L)'
;FSALLLQSGISVKESRGRLSYLTPDRTKPITARKLGDDFDRTAVLALLEQNAHRAAEQTTPIPEYPGSMTGHLQREKSAKIAPKQDGLQRMVDRETKRAEGKGVGYDCWASLHNLKQMAATHNFLMENGLLDLDKLDAAVESSRKALSEARESLRGIEQTIADKKNLRKVVSDYRRTRPTIEEHKKLKGKKTETYYRA
;
A
#
# COMPACT_ATOMS: atom_id res chain seq x y z
N PHE A 1 -5.24 34.53 -31.20
CA PHE A 1 -4.05 33.89 -31.81
C PHE A 1 -3.17 34.89 -32.58
N SER A 2 -3.72 35.79 -33.40
CA SER A 2 -2.95 36.82 -34.12
C SER A 2 -2.08 37.69 -33.21
N ALA A 3 -2.58 38.05 -32.03
CA ALA A 3 -1.81 38.78 -31.01
C ALA A 3 -0.60 37.98 -30.48
N LEU A 4 -0.71 36.65 -30.34
CA LEU A 4 0.40 35.79 -29.92
C LEU A 4 1.45 35.65 -31.03
N LEU A 5 1.00 35.56 -32.29
CA LEU A 5 1.90 35.58 -33.45
C LEU A 5 2.60 36.92 -33.61
N LEU A 6 1.95 38.02 -33.23
CA LEU A 6 2.58 39.35 -33.23
C LEU A 6 3.72 39.43 -32.21
N GLN A 7 3.62 38.75 -31.06
CA GLN A 7 4.71 38.66 -30.08
C GLN A 7 5.92 37.91 -30.63
N SER A 8 5.72 36.97 -31.56
CA SER A 8 6.81 36.31 -32.30
C SER A 8 7.21 37.05 -33.58
N GLY A 9 6.75 38.28 -33.78
CA GLY A 9 7.11 39.13 -34.92
C GLY A 9 6.36 38.82 -36.22
N ILE A 10 5.30 38.00 -36.17
CA ILE A 10 4.49 37.60 -37.33
C ILE A 10 3.17 38.37 -37.34
N SER A 11 2.95 39.21 -38.35
CA SER A 11 1.68 39.93 -38.51
C SER A 11 0.69 39.13 -39.35
N VAL A 12 -0.56 39.01 -38.90
CA VAL A 12 -1.63 38.26 -39.58
C VAL A 12 -2.73 39.21 -40.02
N LYS A 13 -3.04 39.20 -41.32
CA LYS A 13 -4.12 40.00 -41.92
C LYS A 13 -5.17 39.09 -42.54
N GLU A 14 -6.43 39.33 -42.22
CA GLU A 14 -7.57 38.68 -42.87
C GLU A 14 -8.10 39.54 -44.02
N SER A 15 -8.30 38.93 -45.19
CA SER A 15 -8.97 39.58 -46.32
C SER A 15 -9.80 38.57 -47.11
N ARG A 16 -11.07 38.90 -47.40
CA ARG A 16 -12.00 38.03 -48.15
C ARG A 16 -12.04 36.58 -47.62
N GLY A 17 -12.03 36.42 -46.29
CA GLY A 17 -12.06 35.11 -45.61
C GLY A 17 -10.75 34.31 -45.67
N ARG A 18 -9.64 34.90 -46.13
CA ARG A 18 -8.32 34.25 -46.20
C ARG A 18 -7.31 34.93 -45.28
N LEU A 19 -6.47 34.13 -44.64
CA LEU A 19 -5.38 34.61 -43.82
C LEU A 19 -4.12 34.83 -44.66
N SER A 20 -3.47 35.97 -44.43
CA SER A 20 -2.15 36.31 -44.95
C SER A 20 -1.21 36.60 -43.80
N TYR A 21 -0.01 36.04 -43.86
CA TYR A 21 1.00 36.09 -42.82
C TYR A 21 2.19 36.91 -43.31
N LEU A 22 2.71 37.82 -42.49
CA LEU A 22 3.91 38.58 -42.77
C LEU A 22 4.96 38.19 -41.72
N THR A 23 5.98 37.46 -42.16
CA THR A 23 7.12 37.07 -41.34
C THR A 23 8.18 38.18 -41.35
N PRO A 24 9.03 38.30 -40.32
CA PRO A 24 10.03 39.38 -40.23
C PRO A 24 11.04 39.35 -41.38
N ASP A 25 11.29 38.19 -41.98
CA ASP A 25 12.24 38.01 -43.09
C ASP A 25 11.70 38.45 -44.46
N ARG A 26 10.46 38.94 -44.54
CA ARG A 26 9.79 39.25 -45.82
C ARG A 26 9.08 40.60 -45.77
N THR A 27 9.15 41.32 -46.89
CA THR A 27 8.48 42.60 -47.08
C THR A 27 7.06 42.48 -47.62
N LYS A 28 6.69 41.32 -48.18
CA LYS A 28 5.36 41.03 -48.75
C LYS A 28 4.68 39.88 -47.98
N PRO A 29 3.37 39.98 -47.70
CA PRO A 29 2.66 38.93 -46.99
C PRO A 29 2.52 37.67 -47.85
N ILE A 30 2.62 36.50 -47.22
CA ILE A 30 2.34 35.20 -47.82
C ILE A 30 0.91 34.77 -47.51
N THR A 31 0.19 34.27 -48.51
CA THR A 31 -1.17 33.77 -48.32
C THR A 31 -1.15 32.32 -47.85
N ALA A 32 -2.17 31.92 -47.08
CA ALA A 32 -2.33 30.54 -46.59
C ALA A 32 -2.18 29.48 -47.69
N ARG A 33 -2.69 29.73 -48.91
CA ARG A 33 -2.54 28.86 -50.09
C ARG A 33 -1.08 28.48 -50.43
N LYS A 34 -0.12 29.34 -50.09
CA LYS A 34 1.32 29.08 -50.32
C LYS A 34 1.99 28.38 -49.14
N LEU A 35 1.37 28.41 -47.96
CA LEU A 35 1.86 27.77 -46.74
C LEU A 35 1.29 26.36 -46.54
N GLY A 36 0.12 26.07 -47.11
CA GLY A 36 -0.57 24.78 -47.00
C GLY A 36 -1.95 24.92 -46.35
N ASP A 37 -2.77 23.89 -46.49
CA ASP A 37 -4.18 23.89 -46.07
C ASP A 37 -4.35 24.04 -44.53
N ASP A 38 -3.33 23.66 -43.75
CA ASP A 38 -3.32 23.83 -42.29
C ASP A 38 -3.29 25.30 -41.84
N PHE A 39 -2.90 26.21 -42.75
CA PHE A 39 -2.83 27.65 -42.49
C PHE A 39 -4.06 28.41 -43.00
N ASP A 40 -5.03 27.70 -43.58
CA ASP A 40 -6.30 28.28 -43.95
C ASP A 40 -7.12 28.64 -42.70
N ARG A 41 -7.99 29.65 -42.86
CA ARG A 41 -8.76 30.22 -41.76
C ARG A 41 -9.58 29.16 -41.00
N THR A 42 -10.19 28.23 -41.74
CA THR A 42 -11.04 27.17 -41.19
C THR A 42 -10.24 26.19 -40.35
N ALA A 43 -9.08 25.75 -40.84
CA ALA A 43 -8.21 24.81 -40.12
C ALA A 43 -7.65 25.44 -38.83
N VAL A 44 -7.17 26.69 -38.91
CA VAL A 44 -6.63 27.42 -37.76
C VAL A 44 -7.71 27.64 -36.69
N LEU A 45 -8.93 28.02 -37.08
CA LEU A 45 -10.02 28.22 -36.14
C LEU A 45 -10.49 26.91 -35.49
N ALA A 46 -10.64 25.83 -36.27
CA ALA A 46 -11.04 24.52 -35.74
C ALA A 46 -10.04 23.99 -34.69
N LEU A 47 -8.73 24.18 -34.92
CA LEU A 47 -7.70 23.78 -33.97
C LEU A 47 -7.74 24.64 -32.68
N LEU A 48 -8.01 25.93 -32.81
CA LEU A 48 -8.17 26.83 -31.66
C LEU A 48 -9.41 26.50 -30.83
N GLU A 49 -10.52 26.13 -31.47
CA GLU A 49 -11.73 25.64 -30.79
C GLU A 49 -11.44 24.33 -30.05
N GLN A 50 -10.77 23.37 -30.69
CA GLN A 50 -10.39 22.12 -30.03
C GLN A 50 -9.47 22.35 -28.82
N ASN A 51 -8.53 23.31 -28.92
CA ASN A 51 -7.67 23.69 -27.80
C ASN A 51 -8.45 24.38 -26.68
N ALA A 52 -9.45 25.20 -27.02
CA ALA A 52 -10.34 25.82 -26.04
C ALA A 52 -11.20 24.76 -25.32
N HIS A 53 -11.69 23.74 -26.02
CA HIS A 53 -12.40 22.60 -25.42
C HIS A 53 -11.50 21.81 -24.46
N ARG A 54 -10.27 21.49 -24.86
CA ARG A 54 -9.29 20.81 -23.98
C ARG A 54 -8.93 21.64 -22.75
N ALA A 55 -8.77 22.95 -22.90
CA ALA A 55 -8.50 23.86 -21.79
C ALA A 55 -9.71 24.00 -20.84
N ALA A 56 -10.93 24.00 -21.38
CA ALA A 56 -12.17 24.03 -20.60
C ALA A 56 -12.39 22.73 -19.81
N GLU A 57 -12.12 21.57 -20.40
CA GLU A 57 -12.14 20.26 -19.70
C GLU A 57 -11.17 20.22 -18.52
N GLN A 58 -9.95 20.76 -18.69
CA GLN A 58 -8.93 20.83 -17.63
C GLN A 58 -9.24 21.85 -16.52
N THR A 59 -10.09 22.84 -16.79
CA THR A 59 -10.39 23.95 -15.84
C THR A 59 -11.77 23.82 -15.21
N THR A 60 -12.50 22.72 -15.44
CA THR A 60 -13.75 22.48 -14.70
C THR A 60 -13.46 22.43 -13.19
N PRO A 61 -14.05 23.33 -12.37
CA PRO A 61 -13.92 23.24 -10.92
C PRO A 61 -14.62 21.97 -10.46
N ILE A 62 -13.92 21.16 -9.67
CA ILE A 62 -14.46 19.93 -9.07
C ILE A 62 -15.77 20.29 -8.36
N PRO A 63 -16.94 19.79 -8.79
CA PRO A 63 -18.16 19.98 -8.03
C PRO A 63 -18.04 19.16 -6.74
N GLU A 64 -18.11 19.83 -5.59
CA GLU A 64 -18.22 19.16 -4.29
C GLU A 64 -19.54 18.40 -4.23
N TYR A 65 -19.49 17.10 -4.48
CA TYR A 65 -20.58 16.17 -4.20
C TYR A 65 -20.25 15.34 -2.95
N PRO A 66 -21.20 15.18 -2.01
CA PRO A 66 -21.04 14.27 -0.90
C PRO A 66 -21.04 12.84 -1.45
N GLY A 67 -20.03 12.07 -1.04
CA GLY A 67 -19.63 10.84 -1.73
C GLY A 67 -20.72 9.78 -1.83
N SER A 68 -20.80 9.15 -3.00
CA SER A 68 -21.19 7.74 -3.11
C SER A 68 -20.66 7.12 -4.40
N MET A 69 -19.72 6.20 -4.20
CA MET A 69 -19.55 4.89 -4.82
C MET A 69 -19.42 4.74 -6.35
N THR A 70 -18.43 3.89 -6.70
CA THR A 70 -18.04 3.32 -8.00
C THR A 70 -17.13 4.24 -8.83
N GLY A 71 -15.83 3.99 -8.99
CA GLY A 71 -15.08 2.74 -8.92
C GLY A 71 -14.72 2.28 -10.33
N HIS A 72 -13.75 2.93 -10.98
CA HIS A 72 -12.94 2.28 -12.01
C HIS A 72 -11.57 2.96 -12.19
N LEU A 73 -10.54 2.27 -11.70
CA LEU A 73 -9.11 2.35 -12.03
C LEU A 73 -8.26 3.49 -11.47
N GLN A 74 -8.57 3.99 -10.29
CA GLN A 74 -7.46 4.03 -9.34
C GLN A 74 -7.14 2.57 -9.05
N ARG A 75 -5.95 2.11 -9.46
CA ARG A 75 -5.30 1.03 -8.72
C ARG A 75 -5.04 1.61 -7.34
N GLU A 76 -6.08 1.69 -6.52
CA GLU A 76 -5.95 1.56 -5.09
C GLU A 76 -5.15 0.28 -4.96
N LYS A 77 -3.85 0.44 -4.75
CA LYS A 77 -3.06 -0.60 -4.12
C LYS A 77 -3.93 -0.90 -2.93
N SER A 78 -4.57 -2.06 -2.95
CA SER A 78 -5.13 -2.64 -1.75
C SER A 78 -4.07 -2.33 -0.70
N ALA A 79 -4.50 -1.73 0.41
CA ALA A 79 -3.75 -1.87 1.64
C ALA A 79 -3.74 -3.39 1.87
N LYS A 80 -2.86 -4.07 1.12
CA LYS A 80 -2.35 -5.38 1.40
C LYS A 80 -2.09 -5.27 2.88
N ILE A 81 -2.46 -6.33 3.59
CA ILE A 81 -2.11 -6.59 4.97
C ILE A 81 -0.56 -6.69 5.03
N ALA A 82 0.08 -5.61 4.65
CA ALA A 82 1.48 -5.36 4.64
C ALA A 82 1.70 -4.88 6.05
N PRO A 83 2.57 -5.56 6.82
CA PRO A 83 2.92 -5.09 8.15
C PRO A 83 3.25 -3.60 8.05
N LYS A 84 2.75 -2.79 9.00
CA LYS A 84 3.06 -1.36 9.06
C LYS A 84 4.57 -1.23 8.86
N GLN A 85 4.95 -0.59 7.76
CA GLN A 85 6.33 -0.52 7.28
C GLN A 85 7.13 0.51 8.11
N ASP A 86 6.82 0.65 9.40
CA ASP A 86 7.41 1.63 10.31
C ASP A 86 8.72 1.11 10.92
N GLY A 87 9.05 -0.16 10.68
CA GLY A 87 10.26 -0.82 11.18
C GLY A 87 11.34 -1.02 10.11
N LEU A 88 12.56 -1.29 10.58
CA LEU A 88 13.71 -1.64 9.77
C LEU A 88 13.43 -2.91 8.94
N GLN A 89 13.70 -2.86 7.64
CA GLN A 89 13.43 -3.97 6.74
C GLN A 89 14.72 -4.63 6.28
N ARG A 90 14.62 -5.92 5.96
CA ARG A 90 15.73 -6.67 5.39
C ARG A 90 15.98 -6.21 3.96
N MET A 91 17.24 -5.93 3.64
CA MET A 91 17.68 -5.61 2.29
C MET A 91 17.46 -6.78 1.33
N VAL A 92 17.18 -6.45 0.08
CA VAL A 92 16.96 -7.40 -1.01
C VAL A 92 18.31 -7.80 -1.60
N ASP A 93 18.55 -9.10 -1.69
CA ASP A 93 19.67 -9.63 -2.45
C ASP A 93 19.36 -9.55 -3.95
N ARG A 94 20.02 -8.61 -4.62
CA ARG A 94 19.78 -8.32 -6.04
C ARG A 94 20.26 -9.43 -6.97
N GLU A 95 21.29 -10.18 -6.57
CA GLU A 95 21.87 -11.22 -7.43
C GLU A 95 20.97 -12.44 -7.48
N THR A 96 20.52 -12.91 -6.31
CA THR A 96 19.53 -13.99 -6.25
C THR A 96 18.22 -13.60 -6.92
N LYS A 97 17.75 -12.36 -6.74
CA LYS A 97 16.54 -11.89 -7.44
C LYS A 97 16.71 -11.76 -8.96
N ARG A 98 17.89 -11.42 -9.46
CA ARG A 98 18.17 -11.49 -10.91
C ARG A 98 18.18 -12.94 -11.41
N ALA A 99 18.78 -13.87 -10.65
CA ALA A 99 18.78 -15.30 -10.98
C ALA A 99 17.36 -15.91 -10.99
N GLU A 100 16.46 -15.41 -10.14
CA GLU A 100 15.02 -15.75 -10.14
C GLU A 100 14.24 -15.17 -11.35
N GLY A 101 14.91 -14.48 -12.27
CA GLY A 101 14.27 -13.91 -13.47
C GLY A 101 13.57 -12.57 -13.24
N LYS A 102 13.90 -11.83 -12.16
CA LYS A 102 13.38 -10.47 -11.98
C LYS A 102 14.02 -9.51 -12.99
N GLY A 103 13.20 -8.71 -13.65
CA GLY A 103 13.64 -7.76 -14.67
C GLY A 103 14.37 -6.52 -14.11
N VAL A 104 14.95 -5.73 -15.02
CA VAL A 104 15.76 -4.53 -14.73
C VAL A 104 15.02 -3.50 -13.85
N GLY A 105 13.70 -3.35 -14.03
CA GLY A 105 12.89 -2.46 -13.20
C GLY A 105 12.86 -2.87 -11.71
N TYR A 106 12.87 -4.18 -11.43
CA TYR A 106 12.94 -4.68 -10.07
C TYR A 106 14.34 -4.45 -9.47
N ASP A 107 15.39 -4.60 -10.27
CA ASP A 107 16.76 -4.36 -9.84
C ASP A 107 17.00 -2.88 -9.47
N CYS A 108 16.46 -1.95 -10.25
CA CYS A 108 16.48 -0.51 -9.96
C CYS A 108 15.66 -0.16 -8.70
N TRP A 109 14.51 -0.82 -8.51
CA TRP A 109 13.75 -0.66 -7.28
C TRP A 109 14.50 -1.21 -6.06
N ALA A 110 15.12 -2.39 -6.18
CA ALA A 110 15.85 -3.05 -5.11
C ALA A 110 17.09 -2.26 -4.69
N SER A 111 17.80 -1.61 -5.62
CA SER A 111 18.94 -0.74 -5.29
C SER A 111 18.51 0.47 -4.46
N LEU A 112 17.45 1.18 -4.88
CA LEU A 112 16.91 2.32 -4.14
C LEU A 112 16.33 1.88 -2.78
N HIS A 113 15.65 0.75 -2.73
CA HIS A 113 15.13 0.17 -1.50
C HIS A 113 16.25 -0.15 -0.52
N ASN A 114 17.30 -0.84 -0.96
CA ASN A 114 18.45 -1.18 -0.13
C ASN A 114 19.16 0.07 0.40
N LEU A 115 19.31 1.11 -0.42
CA LEU A 115 19.92 2.37 0.02
C LEU A 115 19.10 3.02 1.13
N LYS A 116 17.77 3.06 0.99
CA LYS A 116 16.87 3.56 2.04
C LYS A 116 16.98 2.74 3.32
N GLN A 117 17.06 1.40 3.20
CA GLN A 117 17.22 0.53 4.37
C GLN A 117 18.60 0.69 5.02
N MET A 118 19.68 0.85 4.25
CA MET A 118 21.01 1.15 4.80
C MET A 118 21.00 2.46 5.60
N ALA A 119 20.43 3.53 5.05
CA ALA A 119 20.31 4.80 5.77
C ALA A 119 19.47 4.65 7.05
N ALA A 120 18.35 3.93 6.97
CA ALA A 120 17.53 3.63 8.15
C ALA A 120 18.30 2.80 9.19
N THR A 121 19.09 1.79 8.77
CA THR A 121 19.87 0.95 9.69
C THR A 121 20.93 1.79 10.40
N HIS A 122 21.61 2.66 9.66
CA HIS A 122 22.64 3.53 10.20
C HIS A 122 22.08 4.53 11.19
N ASN A 123 20.95 5.18 10.86
CA ASN A 123 20.27 6.10 11.78
C ASN A 123 19.84 5.38 13.06
N PHE A 124 19.24 4.19 12.93
CA PHE A 124 18.84 3.39 14.09
C PHE A 124 20.03 3.03 15.00
N LEU A 125 21.14 2.56 14.43
CA LEU A 125 22.33 2.21 15.20
C LEU A 125 22.95 3.44 15.87
N MET A 126 22.96 4.59 15.19
CA MET A 126 23.46 5.84 15.74
C MET A 126 22.58 6.34 16.91
N GLU A 127 21.27 6.40 16.72
CA GLU A 127 20.31 6.86 17.74
C GLU A 127 20.34 6.02 19.01
N ASN A 128 20.60 4.71 18.89
CA ASN A 128 20.67 3.79 20.03
C ASN A 128 22.11 3.59 20.56
N GLY A 129 23.12 4.26 20.00
CA GLY A 129 24.52 4.10 20.41
C GLY A 129 25.10 2.71 20.15
N LEU A 130 24.58 2.01 19.14
CA LEU A 130 24.89 0.63 18.76
C LEU A 130 25.86 0.54 17.56
N LEU A 131 26.62 1.60 17.28
CA LEU A 131 27.63 1.59 16.20
C LEU A 131 28.85 0.71 16.55
N ASP A 132 29.05 0.40 17.82
CA ASP A 132 30.09 -0.49 18.32
C ASP A 132 29.61 -1.94 18.34
N LEU A 133 30.41 -2.85 17.77
CA LEU A 133 30.03 -4.24 17.56
C LEU A 133 29.77 -4.96 18.89
N ASP A 134 30.63 -4.73 19.88
CA ASP A 134 30.53 -5.37 21.20
C ASP A 134 29.24 -4.94 21.92
N LYS A 135 28.85 -3.67 21.77
CA LYS A 135 27.59 -3.15 22.34
C LYS A 135 26.37 -3.72 21.62
N LEU A 136 26.46 -3.85 20.30
CA LEU A 136 25.39 -4.47 19.51
C LEU A 136 25.21 -5.94 19.91
N ASP A 137 26.29 -6.71 20.06
CA ASP A 137 26.23 -8.11 20.47
C ASP A 137 25.66 -8.25 21.90
N ALA A 138 26.09 -7.40 22.84
CA ALA A 138 25.53 -7.38 24.19
C ALA A 138 24.02 -7.02 24.20
N ALA A 139 23.59 -6.09 23.35
CA ALA A 139 22.18 -5.73 23.20
C ALA A 139 21.35 -6.89 22.60
N VAL A 140 21.93 -7.63 21.64
CA VAL A 140 21.30 -8.82 21.06
C VAL A 140 21.15 -9.93 22.08
N GLU A 141 22.21 -10.25 22.83
CA GLU A 141 22.16 -11.30 23.86
C GLU A 141 21.21 -10.96 25.01
N SER A 142 21.22 -9.71 25.48
CA SER A 142 20.26 -9.27 26.50
C SER A 142 18.80 -9.35 26.02
N SER A 143 18.53 -8.97 24.77
CA SER A 143 17.21 -9.09 24.15
C SER A 143 16.78 -10.55 23.97
N ARG A 144 17.70 -11.44 23.56
CA ARG A 144 17.48 -12.89 23.46
C ARG A 144 17.13 -13.50 24.81
N LYS A 145 17.85 -13.11 25.86
CA LYS A 145 17.61 -13.55 27.23
C LYS A 145 16.23 -13.10 27.73
N ALA A 146 15.89 -11.82 27.57
CA ALA A 146 14.58 -11.29 27.95
C ALA A 146 13.42 -12.00 27.21
N LEU A 147 13.62 -12.30 25.92
CA LEU A 147 12.65 -13.06 25.13
C LEU A 147 12.52 -14.51 25.61
N SER A 148 13.62 -15.15 26.02
CA SER A 148 13.59 -16.50 26.59
C SER A 148 12.81 -16.53 27.90
N GLU A 149 13.10 -15.61 28.82
CA GLU A 149 12.40 -15.48 30.10
C GLU A 149 10.89 -15.20 29.90
N ALA A 150 10.56 -14.32 28.96
CA ALA A 150 9.17 -14.06 28.59
C ALA A 150 8.47 -15.32 28.06
N ARG A 151 9.14 -16.13 27.22
CA ARG A 151 8.59 -17.40 26.71
C ARG A 151 8.40 -18.44 27.82
N GLU A 152 9.31 -18.52 28.77
CA GLU A 152 9.17 -19.42 29.92
C GLU A 152 7.98 -19.03 30.79
N SER A 153 7.80 -17.74 31.07
CA SER A 153 6.64 -17.25 31.80
C SER A 153 5.32 -17.55 31.06
N LEU A 154 5.31 -17.35 29.73
CA LEU A 154 4.16 -17.68 28.88
C LEU A 154 3.82 -19.17 28.97
N ARG A 155 4.82 -20.05 28.88
CA ARG A 155 4.63 -21.50 29.00
C ARG A 155 4.06 -21.89 30.37
N GLY A 156 4.52 -21.23 31.44
CA GLY A 156 3.94 -21.41 32.77
C GLY A 156 2.46 -21.03 32.81
N ILE A 157 2.10 -19.88 32.23
CA ILE A 157 0.70 -19.43 32.14
C ILE A 157 -0.13 -20.42 31.32
N GLU A 158 0.36 -20.87 30.16
CA GLU A 158 -0.31 -21.86 29.32
C GLU A 158 -0.61 -23.16 30.08
N GLN A 159 0.35 -23.65 30.86
CA GLN A 159 0.14 -24.83 31.71
C GLN A 159 -0.94 -24.59 32.76
N THR A 160 -0.92 -23.45 33.46
CA THR A 160 -1.96 -23.14 34.45
C THR A 160 -3.36 -23.01 33.83
N ILE A 161 -3.45 -22.53 32.59
CA ILE A 161 -4.72 -22.46 31.85
C ILE A 161 -5.18 -23.87 31.49
N ALA A 162 -4.28 -24.75 31.05
CA ALA A 162 -4.60 -26.15 30.77
C ALA A 162 -5.09 -26.89 32.02
N ASP A 163 -4.43 -26.70 33.16
CA ASP A 163 -4.81 -27.33 34.43
C ASP A 163 -6.18 -26.83 34.92
N LYS A 164 -6.43 -25.50 34.84
CA LYS A 164 -7.74 -24.93 35.16
C LYS A 164 -8.84 -25.46 34.25
N LYS A 165 -8.56 -25.66 32.96
CA LYS A 165 -9.51 -26.26 32.00
C LYS A 165 -9.83 -27.72 32.37
N ASN A 166 -8.82 -28.49 32.77
CA ASN A 166 -9.00 -29.86 33.24
C ASN A 166 -9.81 -29.91 34.55
N LEU A 167 -9.48 -29.06 35.53
CA LEU A 167 -10.23 -28.96 36.78
C LEU A 167 -11.70 -28.62 36.53
N ARG A 168 -11.97 -27.66 35.64
CA ARG A 168 -13.34 -27.30 35.25
C ARG A 168 -14.11 -28.49 34.67
N LYS A 169 -13.45 -29.32 33.84
CA LYS A 169 -14.03 -30.55 33.30
C LYS A 169 -14.36 -31.53 34.43
N VAL A 170 -13.40 -31.83 35.31
CA VAL A 170 -13.58 -32.75 36.44
C VAL A 170 -14.71 -32.28 37.38
N VAL A 171 -14.76 -31.00 37.71
CA VAL A 171 -15.83 -30.43 38.55
C VAL A 171 -17.19 -30.58 37.87
N SER A 172 -17.28 -30.34 36.56
CA SER A 172 -18.50 -30.55 35.79
C SER A 172 -18.93 -32.02 35.77
N ASP A 173 -17.99 -32.95 35.55
CA ASP A 173 -18.24 -34.39 35.56
C ASP A 173 -18.70 -34.87 36.94
N TYR A 174 -18.07 -34.38 38.01
CA TYR A 174 -18.49 -34.67 39.38
C TYR A 174 -19.90 -34.13 39.67
N ARG A 175 -20.20 -32.88 39.29
CA ARG A 175 -21.55 -32.31 39.45
C ARG A 175 -22.61 -33.16 38.74
N ARG A 176 -22.29 -33.70 37.56
CA ARG A 176 -23.20 -34.54 36.77
C ARG A 176 -23.40 -35.93 37.39
N THR A 177 -22.35 -36.53 37.94
CA THR A 177 -22.36 -37.92 38.46
C THR A 177 -22.69 -38.02 39.94
N ARG A 178 -22.58 -36.94 40.71
CA ARG A 178 -22.86 -36.95 42.15
C ARG A 178 -24.30 -37.37 42.49
N PRO A 179 -25.37 -36.90 41.81
CA PRO A 179 -26.73 -37.32 42.13
C PRO A 179 -26.95 -38.83 41.97
N THR A 180 -26.45 -39.43 40.89
CA THR A 180 -26.58 -40.87 40.63
C THR A 180 -25.78 -41.70 41.65
N ILE A 181 -24.59 -41.23 42.05
CA ILE A 181 -23.79 -41.86 43.10
C ILE A 181 -24.51 -41.80 44.47
N GLU A 182 -25.11 -40.66 44.81
CA GLU A 182 -25.85 -40.50 46.07
C GLU A 182 -27.13 -41.34 46.11
N GLU A 183 -27.82 -41.50 44.97
CA GLU A 183 -28.93 -42.46 44.84
C GLU A 183 -28.45 -43.90 45.04
N HIS A 184 -27.34 -44.27 44.39
CA HIS A 184 -26.75 -45.59 44.53
C HIS A 184 -26.35 -45.91 45.97
N LYS A 185 -25.73 -44.96 46.70
CA LYS A 185 -25.35 -45.14 48.12
C LYS A 185 -26.54 -45.42 49.05
N LYS A 186 -27.74 -44.98 48.69
CA LYS A 186 -28.97 -45.23 49.48
C LYS A 186 -29.53 -46.64 49.25
N LEU A 187 -29.18 -47.30 48.14
CA LEU A 187 -29.62 -48.67 47.84
C LEU A 187 -28.86 -49.68 48.73
N LYS A 188 -29.57 -50.63 49.33
CA LYS A 188 -28.99 -51.74 50.11
C LYS A 188 -29.44 -53.11 49.58
N GLY A 189 -28.59 -54.12 49.71
CA GLY A 189 -28.89 -55.52 49.41
C GLY A 189 -29.05 -55.82 47.91
N LYS A 190 -29.99 -56.70 47.53
CA LYS A 190 -30.18 -57.15 46.13
C LYS A 190 -30.48 -56.03 45.13
N LYS A 191 -31.03 -54.90 45.58
CA LYS A 191 -31.31 -53.72 44.73
C LYS A 191 -30.03 -53.05 44.22
N THR A 192 -28.93 -53.20 44.93
CA THR A 192 -27.61 -52.66 44.56
C THR A 192 -26.97 -53.48 43.43
N GLU A 193 -27.12 -54.81 43.44
CA GLU A 193 -26.60 -55.71 42.39
C GLU A 193 -27.31 -55.55 41.04
N THR A 194 -28.59 -55.21 41.02
CA THR A 194 -29.36 -55.00 39.78
C THR A 194 -29.11 -53.64 39.13
N TYR A 195 -28.69 -52.62 39.88
CA TYR A 195 -28.54 -51.24 39.39
C TYR A 195 -27.47 -51.09 38.29
N TYR A 196 -26.40 -51.88 38.35
CA TYR A 196 -25.34 -51.89 37.32
C TYR A 196 -25.61 -52.83 36.14
N ARG A 197 -26.69 -53.61 36.17
CA ARG A 197 -27.05 -54.59 35.12
C ARG A 197 -28.12 -54.10 34.14
N ALA A 198 -28.73 -52.95 34.41
CA ALA A 198 -29.67 -52.26 33.52
C ALA A 198 -28.94 -51.19 32.70
#